data_AF-A0A1Y2T2Z1-F1
#
_entry.id   AF-A0A1Y2T2Z1-F1
#
_cell.length_a   1.000
_cell.length_b   1.000
_cell.length_c   1.000
_cell.angle_alpha   90.00
_cell.angle_beta   90.00
_cell.angle_gamma   90.00
#
_symmetry.space_group_name_H-M   'P 1'
#
loop_
_entity.id
_entity.type
_entity.pdbx_description
1 polymer ?
#
loop_
_entity_poly.entity_id
_entity_poly.type
_entity_poly.pdbx_seq_one_letter_code
_entity_poly.pdbx_strand_id
1 'polypeptide(L)'
;MPDVTTPEHRAQAQKLRALLAAYQEAEDLIQIGAYQKGTNPLVDEAMAKMDRIKRFLIQPADEPSTLEEALQGLAALCGEGA
;
A
#
# COMPACT_ATOMS: atom_id res chain seq x y z
N MET A 1 -15.13 0.72 8.64
CA MET A 1 -15.12 -0.18 9.82
C MET A 1 -14.45 0.50 11.01
N PRO A 2 -15.03 1.58 11.56
CA PRO A 2 -14.47 2.25 12.73
C PRO A 2 -14.66 1.46 14.04
N ASP A 3 -15.64 0.55 14.09
CA ASP A 3 -16.09 -0.11 15.32
C ASP A 3 -15.18 -1.23 15.82
N VAL A 4 -14.30 -1.74 14.96
CA VAL A 4 -13.42 -2.91 15.25
C VAL A 4 -11.95 -2.64 14.95
N THR A 5 -11.56 -1.37 14.74
CA THR A 5 -10.19 -1.01 14.35
C THR A 5 -9.66 0.17 15.16
N THR A 6 -8.38 0.11 15.51
CA THR A 6 -7.71 1.24 16.15
C THR A 6 -7.61 2.41 15.16
N PRO A 7 -7.49 3.67 15.64
CA PRO A 7 -7.23 4.82 14.77
C PRO A 7 -5.99 4.65 13.90
N GLU A 8 -4.94 4.01 14.45
CA GLU A 8 -3.70 3.75 13.74
C GLU A 8 -3.87 2.77 12.57
N HIS A 9 -4.57 1.65 12.79
CA HIS A 9 -4.86 0.69 11.72
C HIS A 9 -5.63 1.36 10.58
N ARG A 10 -6.55 2.26 10.93
CA ARG A 10 -7.35 3.02 9.96
C ARG A 10 -6.48 3.98 9.16
N ALA A 11 -5.61 4.73 9.81
CA ALA A 11 -4.71 5.66 9.14
C ALA A 11 -3.77 4.93 8.16
N GLN A 12 -3.20 3.81 8.60
CA GLN A 12 -2.32 2.97 7.77
C GLN A 12 -3.10 2.37 6.58
N ALA A 13 -4.30 1.83 6.82
CA ALA A 13 -5.14 1.29 5.75
C ALA A 13 -5.58 2.38 4.74
N GLN A 14 -5.87 3.60 5.21
CA GLN A 14 -6.16 4.74 4.33
C GLN A 14 -4.95 5.10 3.47
N LYS A 15 -3.76 5.15 4.05
CA LYS A 15 -2.52 5.41 3.31
C LYS A 15 -2.27 4.34 2.24
N LEU A 16 -2.40 3.06 2.59
CA LEU A 16 -2.26 1.97 1.63
C LEU A 16 -3.24 2.11 0.45
N ARG A 17 -4.51 2.44 0.74
CA ARG A 17 -5.53 2.66 -0.30
C ARG A 17 -5.21 3.87 -1.19
N ALA A 18 -4.68 4.96 -0.61
CA ALA A 18 -4.26 6.13 -1.38
C ALA A 18 -3.13 5.80 -2.36
N LEU A 19 -2.15 4.98 -1.94
CA LEU A 19 -1.07 4.52 -2.81
C LEU A 19 -1.60 3.62 -3.93
N LEU A 20 -2.49 2.67 -3.63
CA LEU A 20 -3.12 1.82 -4.64
C LEU A 20 -3.91 2.64 -5.66
N ALA A 21 -4.71 3.60 -5.19
CA ALA A 21 -5.50 4.47 -6.05
C ALA A 21 -4.61 5.32 -6.97
N ALA A 22 -3.57 5.96 -6.42
CA ALA A 22 -2.63 6.75 -7.20
C ALA A 22 -1.91 5.92 -8.27
N TYR A 23 -1.47 4.71 -7.93
CA TYR A 23 -0.88 3.82 -8.92
C TYR A 23 -1.86 3.44 -10.02
N GLN A 24 -3.11 3.12 -9.66
CA GLN A 24 -4.14 2.75 -10.62
C GLN A 24 -4.51 3.91 -11.56
N GLU A 25 -4.59 5.13 -11.05
CA GLU A 25 -4.84 6.33 -11.86
C GLU A 25 -3.71 6.60 -12.87
N ALA A 26 -2.48 6.24 -12.52
CA ALA A 26 -1.31 6.40 -13.38
C ALA A 26 -0.94 5.14 -14.18
N GLU A 27 -1.67 4.03 -14.01
CA GLU A 27 -1.29 2.71 -14.52
C GLU A 27 -1.11 2.72 -16.04
N ASP A 28 -2.06 3.31 -16.77
CA ASP A 28 -2.01 3.40 -18.23
C ASP A 28 -0.76 4.16 -18.70
N LEU A 29 -0.45 5.30 -18.06
CA LEU A 29 0.72 6.12 -18.37
C LEU A 29 2.03 5.39 -18.07
N ILE A 30 2.06 4.63 -16.98
CA ILE A 30 3.22 3.83 -16.58
C ILE A 30 3.43 2.68 -17.59
N GLN A 31 2.36 1.98 -17.99
CA GLN A 31 2.44 0.84 -18.90
C GLN A 31 2.93 1.23 -20.30
N ILE A 32 2.51 2.39 -20.82
CA ILE A 32 3.00 2.89 -22.12
C ILE A 32 4.35 3.62 -22.02
N GLY A 33 4.93 3.72 -20.81
CA GLY A 33 6.20 4.41 -20.57
C GLY A 33 6.15 5.93 -20.67
N ALA A 34 4.94 6.53 -20.62
CA ALA A 34 4.74 7.97 -20.71
C ALA A 34 4.76 8.68 -19.34
N TYR A 35 4.73 7.94 -18.24
CA TYR A 35 4.80 8.52 -16.90
C TYR A 35 6.20 9.06 -16.57
N GLN A 36 6.27 10.33 -16.17
CA GLN A 36 7.52 10.98 -15.73
C GLN A 36 7.61 11.00 -14.20
N LYS A 37 8.71 10.44 -13.68
CA LYS A 37 9.02 10.50 -12.25
C LYS A 37 9.16 11.96 -11.80
N GLY A 38 8.57 12.30 -10.66
CA GLY A 38 8.56 13.66 -10.10
C GLY A 38 7.32 14.48 -10.45
N THR A 39 6.46 14.00 -11.35
CA THR A 39 5.19 14.67 -11.68
C THR A 39 4.18 14.55 -10.55
N ASN A 40 4.12 13.38 -9.88
CA ASN A 40 3.26 13.18 -8.73
C ASN A 40 4.00 12.38 -7.64
N PRO A 41 4.36 13.02 -6.51
CA PRO A 41 5.06 12.35 -5.41
C PRO A 41 4.31 11.13 -4.87
N LEU A 42 2.97 11.13 -4.90
CA LEU A 42 2.16 10.02 -4.41
C LEU A 42 2.23 8.82 -5.36
N VAL A 43 2.21 9.06 -6.67
CA VAL A 43 2.39 8.01 -7.68
C VAL A 43 3.82 7.47 -7.63
N ASP A 44 4.81 8.34 -7.45
CA ASP A 44 6.20 7.92 -7.31
C ASP A 44 6.40 7.03 -6.06
N GLU A 45 5.80 7.41 -4.93
CA GLU A 45 5.80 6.59 -3.72
C GLU A 45 5.08 5.26 -3.97
N ALA A 46 3.92 5.30 -4.63
CA ALA A 46 3.16 4.11 -4.95
C ALA A 46 3.93 3.15 -5.85
N MET A 47 4.59 3.66 -6.91
CA MET A 47 5.46 2.88 -7.78
C MET A 47 6.62 2.25 -7.02
N ALA A 48 7.27 3.00 -6.13
CA ALA A 48 8.39 2.50 -5.32
C ALA A 48 7.97 1.41 -4.31
N LYS A 49 6.72 1.45 -3.84
CA LYS A 49 6.19 0.51 -2.83
C LYS A 49 5.34 -0.61 -3.43
N MET A 50 4.98 -0.54 -4.70
CA MET A 50 3.99 -1.43 -5.33
C MET A 50 4.37 -2.90 -5.20
N ASP A 51 5.64 -3.25 -5.41
CA ASP A 51 6.09 -4.65 -5.26
C ASP A 51 5.90 -5.18 -3.83
N ARG A 52 6.16 -4.35 -2.81
CA ARG A 52 5.96 -4.73 -1.41
C ARG A 52 4.47 -4.83 -1.08
N ILE A 53 3.66 -3.90 -1.59
CA ILE A 53 2.20 -3.92 -1.42
C ILE A 53 1.61 -5.19 -2.04
N LYS A 54 2.01 -5.55 -3.27
CA LYS A 54 1.55 -6.77 -3.94
C LYS A 54 1.89 -8.02 -3.12
N ARG A 55 3.12 -8.12 -2.60
CA ARG A 55 3.52 -9.24 -1.74
C ARG A 55 2.72 -9.34 -0.45
N PHE A 56 2.34 -8.20 0.15
CA PHE A 56 1.50 -8.19 1.34
C PHE A 56 0.06 -8.60 1.07
N LEU A 57 -0.49 -8.24 -0.10
CA LEU A 57 -1.86 -8.56 -0.48
C LEU A 57 -2.04 -10.00 -1.00
N ILE A 58 -0.96 -10.65 -1.43
CA ILE A 58 -0.97 -12.02 -1.94
C ILE A 58 -0.59 -12.96 -0.79
N GLN A 59 -1.50 -13.87 -0.44
CA GLN A 59 -1.30 -14.85 0.62
C GLN A 59 -1.49 -16.27 0.08
N PRO A 60 -0.50 -17.17 0.22
CA PRO A 60 -0.68 -18.60 -0.03
C PRO A 60 -1.76 -19.20 0.90
N ALA A 61 -2.53 -20.16 0.40
CA ALA A 61 -3.60 -20.78 1.18
C ALA A 61 -3.09 -21.56 2.40
N ASP A 62 -1.83 -21.99 2.35
CA ASP A 62 -1.12 -22.77 3.36
C ASP A 62 -0.33 -21.92 4.36
N GLU A 63 -0.35 -20.59 4.23
CA GLU A 63 0.37 -19.66 5.10
C GLU A 63 -0.60 -18.74 5.85
N PRO A 64 -1.20 -19.19 6.97
CA PRO A 64 -2.08 -18.36 7.77
C PRO A 64 -1.29 -17.23 8.43
N SER A 65 -1.94 -16.08 8.59
CA SER A 65 -1.39 -14.92 9.30
C SER A 65 -2.33 -14.50 10.42
N THR A 66 -1.73 -14.15 11.55
CA THR A 66 -2.42 -13.54 12.68
C THR A 66 -2.73 -12.08 12.38
N LEU A 67 -3.68 -11.52 13.14
CA LEU A 67 -3.97 -10.08 13.05
C LEU A 67 -2.73 -9.25 13.36
N GLU A 68 -1.92 -9.65 14.35
CA GLU A 68 -0.71 -8.92 14.73
C GLU A 68 0.31 -8.87 13.59
N GLU A 69 0.57 -10.01 12.93
CA GLU A 69 1.47 -10.09 11.77
C GLU A 69 0.95 -9.24 10.60
N ALA A 70 -0.36 -9.27 10.33
CA ALA A 70 -0.97 -8.45 9.29
C ALA A 70 -0.82 -6.94 9.58
N LEU A 71 -0.95 -6.53 10.84
CA LEU A 71 -0.78 -5.14 11.26
C LEU A 71 0.68 -4.69 11.18
N GLN A 72 1.63 -5.54 11.58
CA GLN A 72 3.05 -5.27 11.41
C GLN A 72 3.42 -5.12 9.94
N GLY A 73 2.90 -5.99 9.07
CA GLY A 73 3.06 -5.89 7.62
C GLY A 73 2.49 -4.57 7.07
N LEU A 74 1.28 -4.19 7.50
CA LEU A 74 0.64 -2.95 7.09
C LEU A 74 1.44 -1.70 7.53
N ALA A 75 1.96 -1.70 8.75
CA ALA A 75 2.81 -0.63 9.28
C ALA A 75 4.12 -0.50 8.47
N ALA A 76 4.76 -1.63 8.16
CA ALA A 76 6.01 -1.67 7.39
C ALA A 76 5.88 -1.11 5.96
N LEU A 77 4.69 -1.18 5.36
CA LEU A 77 4.39 -0.58 4.05
C LEU A 77 4.19 0.94 4.14
N CYS A 78 3.54 1.38 5.21
CA CYS A 78 3.26 2.79 5.44
C CYS A 78 4.53 3.58 5.81
N GLY A 79 5.57 2.90 6.28
CA GLY A 79 6.80 3.52 6.80
C GLY A 79 6.54 4.01 8.21
N GLU A 80 7.44 3.66 9.14
CA GLU A 80 7.40 4.07 10.54
C GLU A 80 7.25 5.60 10.62
N GLY A 81 6.09 6.05 11.08
CA GLY A 81 5.98 7.30 11.79
C GLY A 81 6.33 7.01 13.24
N ALA A 82 7.62 6.98 13.54
CA ALA A 82 8.18 7.16 14.88
C ALA A 82 9.55 7.85 14.75
#